data_AF-A0A9D5BSG1-F1
#
_entry.id   AF-A0A9D5BSG1-F1
#
_cell.length_a   1.000
_cell.length_b   1.000
_cell.length_c   1.000
_cell.angle_alpha   90.00
_cell.angle_beta   90.00
_cell.angle_gamma   90.00
#
_symmetry.space_group_name_H-M   'P 1'
#
loop_
_entity.id
_entity.type
_entity.pdbx_description
1 polymer ?
#
loop_
_entity_poly.entity_id
_entity_poly.type
_entity_poly.pdbx_seq_one_letter_code
_entity_poly.pdbx_strand_id
1 'polypeptide(L)'
;MIPTFASNVAGVLVESGPEIQNKLKGFSPALKFPQSGFAPYRSINYLMEPDWIWYNVEHAYNFPVFLLSQSSTLTLQEAALNNEKSKKSYTADVAEFDLVMQCLVIASPINISSSEQSKPIILAVASMDSASFFRDKTFGADSPNIPVDALSKGILWMTLINRNVILSDPKSLMQLVFIVFTGEAWGYLGSRRFLLELDLQSDAVSGLNYSLIERTSSATNETLDALRIAQDSVKSDHIVVLSANASNPGIPPSSLMAFLGKDSLTSGVVLEDFDTVFTNKFYHSHLDDLSNTCPSNYVGVIVDEPSSTPDIGYVSDISSNDGRVCIRAETDGKGVCVVSTTRYVPAYSTRLKFESGSWTVLPPNNSDPMGLLDAIWTESNWNTIGLRVYTVQNSSFDNIVLLGSIAITVLAYLAIVITRAF
;
A
#
# COMPACT_ATOMS: atom_id res chain seq x y z
N MET A 1 -19.26 19.78 13.30
CA MET A 1 -19.05 21.23 13.16
C MET A 1 -17.59 21.42 12.77
N ILE A 2 -17.30 21.59 11.48
CA ILE A 2 -15.93 21.86 11.03
C ILE A 2 -15.51 23.19 11.67
N PRO A 3 -14.38 23.28 12.40
CA PRO A 3 -13.96 24.54 12.99
C PRO A 3 -13.85 25.60 11.89
N THR A 4 -14.35 26.80 12.15
CA THR A 4 -14.38 27.97 11.22
C THR A 4 -13.04 28.34 10.62
N PHE A 5 -11.94 27.81 11.17
CA PHE A 5 -10.60 27.91 10.61
C PHE A 5 -10.43 27.12 9.31
N ALA A 6 -10.95 25.88 9.23
CA ALA A 6 -10.70 25.00 8.10
C ALA A 6 -11.40 25.43 6.80
N SER A 7 -12.49 26.22 6.88
CA SER A 7 -13.14 26.81 5.69
C SER A 7 -12.31 27.90 5.02
N ASN A 8 -11.28 28.42 5.72
CA ASN A 8 -10.41 29.48 5.20
C ASN A 8 -9.06 28.94 4.72
N VAL A 9 -8.84 27.62 4.80
CA VAL A 9 -7.59 26.98 4.38
C VAL A 9 -7.75 26.48 2.94
N ALA A 10 -6.96 27.04 2.03
CA ALA A 10 -6.94 26.63 0.62
C ALA A 10 -6.07 25.39 0.36
N GLY A 11 -5.18 25.04 1.30
CA GLY A 11 -4.29 23.89 1.23
C GLY A 11 -3.26 23.91 2.34
N VAL A 12 -2.57 22.78 2.54
CA VAL A 12 -1.55 22.61 3.58
C VAL A 12 -0.26 22.07 2.95
N LEU A 13 0.86 22.69 3.30
CA LEU A 13 2.20 22.21 2.95
C LEU A 13 2.84 21.62 4.19
N VAL A 14 3.28 20.37 4.11
CA VAL A 14 3.91 19.64 5.20
C VAL A 14 5.41 19.57 4.93
N GLU A 15 6.20 20.01 5.91
CA GLU A 15 7.65 19.96 5.82
C GLU A 15 8.15 18.52 6.01
N SER A 16 9.13 18.09 5.20
CA SER A 16 9.87 16.86 5.45
C SER A 16 11.29 17.18 5.92
N GLY A 17 11.75 16.49 6.96
CA GLY A 17 13.11 16.66 7.45
C GLY A 17 13.47 15.69 8.58
N PRO A 18 14.74 15.26 8.67
CA PRO A 18 15.20 14.34 9.70
C PRO A 18 15.11 14.94 11.11
N GLU A 19 15.18 16.27 11.23
CA GLU A 19 14.97 16.96 12.51
C GLU A 19 13.55 16.82 13.05
N ILE A 20 12.55 16.65 12.18
CA ILE A 20 11.15 16.45 12.58
C ILE A 20 10.97 15.03 13.13
N GLN A 21 11.55 14.03 12.45
CA GLN A 21 11.55 12.64 12.93
C GLN A 21 12.12 12.52 14.34
N ASN A 22 13.28 13.16 14.59
CA ASN A 22 13.93 13.13 15.90
C ASN A 22 13.14 13.86 17.02
N LYS A 23 12.24 14.78 16.66
CA LYS A 23 11.38 15.50 17.61
C LYS A 23 10.07 14.76 17.89
N LEU A 24 9.63 13.89 16.98
CA LEU A 24 8.39 13.13 17.14
C LEU A 24 8.62 11.90 18.03
N LYS A 25 7.70 11.67 18.97
CA LYS A 25 7.70 10.45 19.79
C LYS A 25 7.19 9.22 19.02
N GLY A 26 6.45 9.44 17.94
CA GLY A 26 5.81 8.44 17.07
C GLY A 26 4.71 9.11 16.22
N PHE A 27 4.43 8.57 15.04
CA PHE A 27 3.39 9.07 14.13
C PHE A 27 2.92 7.96 13.17
N SER A 28 1.68 7.51 13.38
CA SER A 28 0.96 6.60 12.49
C SER A 28 -0.36 7.25 12.07
N PRO A 29 -0.69 7.27 10.76
CA PRO A 29 -1.98 7.71 10.28
C PRO A 29 -2.99 6.54 10.13
N ALA A 30 -2.60 5.30 10.48
CA ALA A 30 -3.44 4.10 10.40
C ALA A 30 -4.24 3.81 11.68
N LEU A 31 -5.49 3.29 11.55
CA LEU A 31 -6.43 3.16 12.67
C LEU A 31 -5.78 2.51 13.90
N LYS A 32 -6.19 2.92 15.10
CA LYS A 32 -5.72 2.36 16.39
C LYS A 32 -5.73 0.82 16.47
N PHE A 33 -6.66 0.21 15.73
CA PHE A 33 -6.64 -1.21 15.38
C PHE A 33 -6.86 -1.31 13.87
N PRO A 34 -5.78 -1.48 13.08
CA PRO A 34 -5.86 -1.57 11.63
C PRO A 34 -6.76 -2.74 11.23
N GLN A 35 -7.65 -2.50 10.27
CA GLN A 35 -8.48 -3.55 9.67
C GLN A 35 -9.35 -4.33 10.67
N SER A 36 -9.70 -3.70 11.81
CA SER A 36 -10.48 -4.32 12.89
C SER A 36 -11.83 -4.91 12.46
N GLY A 37 -12.46 -4.36 11.42
CA GLY A 37 -13.70 -4.89 10.85
C GLY A 37 -13.61 -6.30 10.25
N PHE A 38 -12.39 -6.77 9.99
CA PHE A 38 -12.08 -8.10 9.45
C PHE A 38 -11.63 -9.09 10.52
N ALA A 39 -11.49 -8.66 11.78
CA ALA A 39 -11.02 -9.53 12.84
C ALA A 39 -12.03 -10.67 13.10
N PRO A 40 -11.56 -11.92 13.30
CA PRO A 40 -12.43 -13.07 13.56
C PRO A 40 -13.04 -13.07 14.98
N TYR A 41 -12.74 -12.05 15.79
CA TYR A 41 -13.15 -11.92 17.18
C TYR A 41 -13.89 -10.59 17.42
N ARG A 42 -14.81 -10.59 18.40
CA ARG A 42 -15.70 -9.44 18.67
C ARG A 42 -15.02 -8.26 19.38
N SER A 43 -13.88 -8.48 20.02
CA SER A 43 -13.18 -7.46 20.80
C SER A 43 -12.34 -6.56 19.90
N ILE A 44 -12.98 -5.57 19.27
CA ILE A 44 -12.34 -4.61 18.34
C ILE A 44 -11.87 -3.31 19.01
N ASN A 45 -12.07 -3.16 20.33
CA ASN A 45 -11.65 -1.96 21.08
C ASN A 45 -10.20 -2.03 21.57
N TYR A 46 -9.41 -2.96 21.02
CA TYR A 46 -8.02 -3.14 21.39
C TYR A 46 -7.16 -2.00 20.81
N LEU A 47 -6.19 -1.53 21.60
CA LEU A 47 -5.33 -0.42 21.21
C LEU A 47 -3.94 -0.96 20.90
N MET A 48 -3.66 -1.16 19.61
CA MET A 48 -2.33 -1.55 19.16
C MET A 48 -1.37 -0.36 19.07
N GLU A 49 -1.91 0.87 19.17
CA GLU A 49 -1.19 2.14 19.14
C GLU A 49 -1.63 3.08 20.29
N PRO A 50 -0.93 3.08 21.46
CA PRO A 50 -1.47 3.73 22.64
C PRO A 50 -1.40 5.28 22.64
N ASP A 51 -0.38 5.91 22.03
CA ASP A 51 -0.07 7.33 22.34
C ASP A 51 0.60 8.15 21.20
N TRP A 52 0.14 8.05 19.95
CA TRP A 52 0.68 8.85 18.83
C TRP A 52 -0.30 9.90 18.30
N ILE A 53 0.22 10.89 17.55
CA ILE A 53 -0.60 11.92 16.90
C ILE A 53 -1.46 11.25 15.84
N TRP A 54 -2.78 11.31 16.03
CA TRP A 54 -3.75 10.63 15.20
C TRP A 54 -4.34 11.53 14.12
N TYR A 55 -4.11 11.19 12.85
CA TYR A 55 -4.86 11.72 11.70
C TYR A 55 -5.33 10.56 10.84
N ASN A 56 -6.64 10.30 10.84
CA ASN A 56 -7.26 9.26 10.03
C ASN A 56 -6.99 9.55 8.53
N VAL A 57 -6.26 8.67 7.82
CA VAL A 57 -6.12 8.73 6.34
C VAL A 57 -7.50 8.68 5.65
N GLU A 58 -8.48 7.99 6.26
CA GLU A 58 -9.82 7.81 5.70
C GLU A 58 -10.73 9.05 5.84
N HIS A 59 -10.23 10.17 6.36
CA HIS A 59 -11.00 11.42 6.37
C HIS A 59 -10.92 12.13 5.02
N ALA A 60 -12.08 12.52 4.48
CA ALA A 60 -12.15 13.37 3.31
C ALA A 60 -11.74 14.81 3.69
N TYR A 61 -10.62 15.27 3.13
CA TYR A 61 -10.18 16.66 3.23
C TYR A 61 -10.69 17.45 2.02
N ASN A 62 -11.26 18.63 2.28
CA ASN A 62 -11.77 19.52 1.22
C ASN A 62 -10.67 20.44 0.65
N PHE A 63 -9.41 20.23 1.02
CA PHE A 63 -8.26 20.99 0.57
C PHE A 63 -7.07 20.05 0.35
N PRO A 64 -6.16 20.37 -0.58
CA PRO A 64 -4.97 19.57 -0.86
C PRO A 64 -3.96 19.66 0.30
N VAL A 65 -3.25 18.55 0.52
CA VAL A 65 -2.12 18.47 1.46
C VAL A 65 -0.91 17.90 0.71
N PHE A 66 0.20 18.63 0.66
CA PHE A 66 1.42 18.21 -0.04
C PHE A 66 2.59 18.06 0.93
N LEU A 67 3.31 16.95 0.82
CA LEU A 67 4.60 16.77 1.49
C LEU A 67 5.70 17.37 0.63
N LEU A 68 6.45 18.31 1.21
CA LEU A 68 7.55 18.98 0.54
C LEU A 68 8.82 18.13 0.59
N SER A 69 9.64 18.22 -0.46
CA SER A 69 11.02 17.72 -0.40
C SER A 69 11.88 18.62 0.50
N GLN A 70 13.01 18.12 0.99
CA GLN A 70 13.93 18.91 1.81
C GLN A 70 14.38 20.22 1.13
N SER A 71 14.63 20.19 -0.19
CA SER A 71 14.99 21.39 -0.95
C SER A 71 13.81 22.36 -1.04
N SER A 72 12.60 21.86 -1.31
CA SER A 72 11.39 22.68 -1.45
C SER A 72 10.98 23.31 -0.12
N THR A 73 11.18 22.61 1.00
CA THR A 73 10.92 23.11 2.35
C THR A 73 11.72 24.36 2.63
N LEU A 74 13.03 24.39 2.34
CA LEU A 74 13.87 25.56 2.57
C LEU A 74 13.38 26.79 1.77
N THR A 75 13.04 26.59 0.49
CA THR A 75 12.53 27.67 -0.36
C THR A 75 11.18 28.20 0.13
N LEU A 76 10.27 27.32 0.54
CA LEU A 76 8.95 27.71 1.03
C LEU A 76 8.99 28.35 2.42
N GLN A 77 9.93 27.94 3.26
CA GLN A 77 10.17 28.59 4.55
C GLN A 77 10.67 30.02 4.36
N GLU A 78 11.54 30.26 3.38
CA GLU A 78 12.00 31.61 3.03
C GLU A 78 10.83 32.49 2.53
N ALA A 79 10.00 31.96 1.63
CA ALA A 79 8.79 32.66 1.15
C ALA A 79 7.81 32.98 2.29
N ALA A 80 7.57 32.03 3.21
CA ALA A 80 6.72 32.24 4.37
C ALA A 80 7.28 33.33 5.31
N LEU A 81 8.59 33.34 5.55
CA LEU A 81 9.26 34.37 6.34
C LEU A 81 9.21 35.75 5.67
N ASN A 82 9.30 35.80 4.34
CA ASN A 82 9.16 37.05 3.58
C ASN A 82 7.76 37.64 3.73
N ASN A 83 6.72 36.82 3.64
CA ASN A 83 5.34 37.24 3.90
C ASN A 83 5.14 37.75 5.33
N GLU A 84 5.76 37.09 6.33
CA GLU A 84 5.65 37.51 7.72
C GLU A 84 6.32 38.87 7.98
N LYS A 85 7.50 39.09 7.41
CA LYS A 85 8.23 40.36 7.50
C LYS A 85 7.51 41.50 6.77
N SER A 86 6.73 41.17 5.74
CA SER A 86 6.12 42.13 4.83
C SER A 86 4.59 42.22 4.94
N LYS A 87 4.03 42.08 6.16
CA LYS A 87 2.57 42.13 6.47
C LYS A 87 1.76 43.33 5.91
N LYS A 88 2.41 44.38 5.39
CA LYS A 88 1.79 45.56 4.75
C LYS A 88 2.24 45.78 3.30
N SER A 89 2.90 44.80 2.68
CA SER A 89 3.34 44.89 1.29
C SER A 89 2.15 44.80 0.32
N TYR A 90 2.34 45.37 -0.86
CA TYR A 90 1.38 45.26 -1.97
C TYR A 90 1.51 43.92 -2.71
N THR A 91 2.49 43.10 -2.34
CA THR A 91 2.76 41.76 -2.89
C THR A 91 2.83 40.73 -1.77
N ALA A 92 2.41 39.50 -2.05
CA ALA A 92 2.55 38.35 -1.18
C ALA A 92 2.98 37.13 -2.00
N ASP A 93 3.85 36.29 -1.43
CA ASP A 93 4.19 34.98 -2.00
C ASP A 93 3.03 34.01 -1.76
N VAL A 94 2.49 33.42 -2.82
CA VAL A 94 1.36 32.49 -2.78
C VAL A 94 1.77 31.15 -3.36
N ALA A 95 1.29 30.08 -2.74
CA ALA A 95 1.40 28.72 -3.25
C ALA A 95 0.06 28.28 -3.86
N GLU A 96 0.09 27.82 -5.10
CA GLU A 96 -1.06 27.30 -5.82
C GLU A 96 -0.90 25.80 -6.05
N PHE A 97 -1.97 25.07 -5.74
CA PHE A 97 -2.06 23.61 -5.88
C PHE A 97 -2.79 23.25 -7.16
N ASP A 98 -2.16 22.45 -8.01
CA ASP A 98 -2.78 21.83 -9.17
C ASP A 98 -3.02 20.35 -8.85
N LEU A 99 -4.19 20.05 -8.29
CA LEU A 99 -4.63 18.70 -7.93
C LEU A 99 -6.12 18.54 -8.26
N VAL A 100 -6.41 18.06 -9.47
CA VAL A 100 -7.76 17.75 -9.92
C VAL A 100 -7.92 16.24 -10.05
N MET A 101 -8.74 15.66 -9.18
CA MET A 101 -9.09 14.24 -9.17
C MET A 101 -10.30 13.97 -10.10
N GLN A 102 -10.21 12.98 -10.98
CA GLN A 102 -11.20 12.56 -11.99
C GLN A 102 -11.26 11.02 -12.04
N CYS A 103 -12.39 10.38 -12.32
CA CYS A 103 -12.47 8.90 -12.35
C CYS A 103 -12.90 8.39 -13.73
N LEU A 104 -12.09 7.56 -14.42
CA LEU A 104 -12.47 6.87 -15.66
C LEU A 104 -11.52 5.69 -16.00
N VAL A 105 -12.03 4.53 -16.44
CA VAL A 105 -11.21 3.34 -16.79
C VAL A 105 -11.73 2.66 -18.08
N ILE A 106 -10.84 2.20 -18.97
CA ILE A 106 -11.12 1.43 -20.22
C ILE A 106 -10.01 0.40 -20.53
N ALA A 107 -10.31 -0.92 -20.70
CA ALA A 107 -9.54 -1.93 -21.49
C ALA A 107 -10.23 -3.33 -21.69
N SER A 108 -9.59 -4.35 -22.31
CA SER A 108 -10.22 -5.56 -22.94
C SER A 108 -9.41 -6.90 -22.82
N PRO A 109 -9.97 -8.10 -23.14
CA PRO A 109 -9.57 -9.42 -22.60
C PRO A 109 -8.76 -10.38 -23.49
N ILE A 110 -8.23 -11.48 -22.89
CA ILE A 110 -8.21 -12.89 -23.39
C ILE A 110 -7.76 -13.90 -22.30
N ASN A 111 -8.30 -15.13 -22.42
CA ASN A 111 -8.32 -16.29 -21.51
C ASN A 111 -7.25 -17.38 -21.86
N ILE A 112 -7.04 -18.38 -20.99
CA ILE A 112 -6.99 -19.86 -21.27
C ILE A 112 -6.25 -20.67 -20.16
N SER A 113 -6.85 -21.86 -19.92
CA SER A 113 -6.77 -22.94 -18.93
C SER A 113 -5.51 -23.82 -18.73
N SER A 114 -5.34 -24.35 -17.51
CA SER A 114 -5.56 -25.76 -17.08
C SER A 114 -4.50 -26.39 -16.13
N SER A 115 -4.99 -27.37 -15.36
CA SER A 115 -4.60 -27.89 -14.04
C SER A 115 -3.92 -29.27 -14.07
N GLU A 116 -3.12 -29.64 -13.03
CA GLU A 116 -3.01 -31.02 -12.47
C GLU A 116 -2.54 -31.06 -10.97
N GLN A 117 -2.81 -32.19 -10.28
CA GLN A 117 -3.07 -32.39 -8.83
C GLN A 117 -1.86 -32.49 -7.82
N SER A 118 -1.81 -31.54 -6.88
CA SER A 118 -1.84 -31.56 -5.39
C SER A 118 -1.23 -32.66 -4.45
N LYS A 119 -0.34 -32.21 -3.54
CA LYS A 119 0.13 -32.85 -2.28
C LYS A 119 -0.41 -32.07 -1.05
N PRO A 120 -0.32 -32.54 0.22
CA PRO A 120 -0.61 -31.73 1.41
C PRO A 120 0.28 -30.48 1.46
N ILE A 121 -0.22 -29.32 1.91
CA ILE A 121 0.42 -28.01 1.74
C ILE A 121 0.63 -27.30 3.08
N ILE A 122 1.82 -26.74 3.27
CA ILE A 122 2.12 -25.73 4.29
C ILE A 122 2.30 -24.39 3.59
N LEU A 123 1.63 -23.35 4.06
CA LEU A 123 1.76 -21.98 3.53
C LEU A 123 2.66 -21.15 4.44
N ALA A 124 3.68 -20.52 3.85
CA ALA A 124 4.46 -19.45 4.49
C ALA A 124 4.11 -18.13 3.80
N VAL A 125 3.53 -17.20 4.56
CA VAL A 125 2.88 -16.00 4.02
C VAL A 125 3.52 -14.73 4.59
N ALA A 126 3.72 -13.72 3.74
CA ALA A 126 4.09 -12.35 4.15
C ALA A 126 3.29 -11.31 3.34
N SER A 127 3.04 -10.14 3.92
CA SER A 127 2.52 -8.97 3.19
C SER A 127 3.66 -8.15 2.59
N MET A 128 3.46 -7.56 1.42
CA MET A 128 4.45 -6.76 0.68
C MET A 128 4.10 -5.27 0.59
N ASP A 129 2.84 -4.92 0.80
CA ASP A 129 2.37 -3.55 0.68
C ASP A 129 2.32 -2.84 2.02
N SER A 130 2.45 -1.52 1.96
CA SER A 130 2.24 -0.62 3.08
C SER A 130 1.34 0.53 2.65
N ALA A 131 0.91 1.34 3.62
CA ALA A 131 0.16 2.56 3.40
C ALA A 131 0.91 3.76 3.98
N SER A 132 0.56 4.96 3.52
CA SER A 132 1.05 6.22 4.04
C SER A 132 0.05 7.32 3.71
N PHE A 133 0.02 8.38 4.52
CA PHE A 133 -0.76 9.58 4.19
C PHE A 133 -0.29 10.21 2.85
N PHE A 134 0.99 10.03 2.50
CA PHE A 134 1.55 10.45 1.22
C PHE A 134 1.95 9.22 0.41
N ARG A 135 1.14 8.84 -0.58
CA ARG A 135 1.32 7.63 -1.41
C ARG A 135 2.74 7.47 -1.97
N ASP A 136 3.35 8.57 -2.43
CA ASP A 136 4.68 8.57 -3.05
C ASP A 136 5.82 8.39 -2.02
N LYS A 137 5.49 8.42 -0.73
CA LYS A 137 6.37 8.19 0.41
C LYS A 137 5.79 7.07 1.28
N THR A 138 5.71 5.88 0.70
CA THR A 138 5.24 4.66 1.36
C THR A 138 6.41 3.70 1.49
N PHE A 139 7.29 3.90 2.46
CA PHE A 139 8.49 3.07 2.59
C PHE A 139 8.19 1.73 3.27
N GLY A 140 7.50 1.76 4.42
CA GLY A 140 7.14 0.57 5.16
C GLY A 140 8.36 -0.26 5.57
N ALA A 141 9.38 0.36 6.12
CA ALA A 141 10.64 -0.33 6.34
C ALA A 141 10.51 -1.50 7.34
N ASP A 142 9.72 -1.35 8.40
CA ASP A 142 9.40 -2.46 9.30
C ASP A 142 8.18 -3.29 8.82
N SER A 143 7.31 -2.70 7.99
CA SER A 143 5.97 -3.20 7.72
C SER A 143 5.58 -3.15 6.22
N PRO A 144 6.46 -3.60 5.29
CA PRO A 144 6.52 -5.01 4.89
C PRO A 144 7.93 -5.55 4.48
N ASN A 145 8.98 -4.73 4.50
CA ASN A 145 10.27 -5.14 3.92
C ASN A 145 10.96 -6.25 4.72
N ILE A 146 10.89 -6.20 6.06
CA ILE A 146 11.51 -7.20 6.94
C ILE A 146 10.89 -8.60 6.73
N PRO A 147 9.55 -8.79 6.76
CA PRO A 147 8.95 -10.10 6.50
C PRO A 147 9.25 -10.67 5.12
N VAL A 148 9.24 -9.84 4.06
CA VAL A 148 9.55 -10.30 2.69
C VAL A 148 11.02 -10.69 2.54
N ASP A 149 11.94 -9.93 3.12
CA ASP A 149 13.36 -10.28 3.17
C ASP A 149 13.60 -11.58 3.95
N ALA A 150 12.93 -11.76 5.09
CA ALA A 150 12.99 -12.99 5.87
C ALA A 150 12.50 -14.21 5.07
N LEU A 151 11.38 -14.08 4.36
CA LEU A 151 10.84 -15.13 3.48
C LEU A 151 11.81 -15.47 2.35
N SER A 152 12.38 -14.43 1.71
CA SER A 152 13.34 -14.57 0.61
C SER A 152 14.61 -15.28 1.06
N LYS A 153 15.15 -14.91 2.23
CA LYS A 153 16.27 -15.61 2.86
C LYS A 153 15.90 -17.06 3.17
N GLY A 154 14.72 -17.31 3.72
CA GLY A 154 14.23 -18.67 3.99
C GLY A 154 14.20 -19.56 2.74
N ILE A 155 13.68 -19.02 1.62
CA ILE A 155 13.70 -19.70 0.32
C ILE A 155 15.15 -20.00 -0.10
N LEU A 156 16.05 -19.01 -0.04
CA LEU A 156 17.46 -19.18 -0.39
C LEU A 156 18.11 -20.29 0.45
N TRP A 157 17.95 -20.26 1.78
CA TRP A 157 18.47 -21.29 2.68
C TRP A 157 17.93 -22.68 2.32
N MET A 158 16.64 -22.80 2.04
CA MET A 158 16.03 -24.08 1.65
C MET A 158 16.59 -24.61 0.33
N THR A 159 16.82 -23.74 -0.66
CA THR A 159 17.43 -24.15 -1.94
C THR A 159 18.89 -24.57 -1.81
N LEU A 160 19.63 -23.99 -0.87
CA LEU A 160 21.03 -24.31 -0.59
C LEU A 160 21.20 -25.64 0.16
N ILE A 161 20.22 -26.06 0.95
CA ILE A 161 20.21 -27.33 1.73
C ILE A 161 20.04 -28.59 0.83
N ASN A 162 20.26 -28.47 -0.49
CA ASN A 162 19.80 -29.38 -1.52
C ASN A 162 20.13 -30.90 -1.36
N ARG A 163 19.10 -31.71 -1.63
CA ARG A 163 19.05 -33.11 -2.15
C ARG A 163 19.61 -34.30 -1.37
N ASN A 164 20.45 -34.13 -0.36
CA ASN A 164 21.06 -35.28 0.33
C ASN A 164 20.43 -35.63 1.69
N VAL A 165 19.47 -34.83 2.16
CA VAL A 165 18.63 -35.23 3.30
C VAL A 165 17.60 -36.20 2.74
N ILE A 166 17.88 -37.50 2.89
CA ILE A 166 16.91 -38.58 2.68
C ILE A 166 15.82 -38.36 3.73
N LEU A 167 14.79 -37.59 3.37
CA LEU A 167 13.55 -37.57 4.13
C LEU A 167 12.90 -38.91 3.88
N SER A 168 12.94 -39.75 4.90
CA SER A 168 12.46 -41.13 4.91
C SER A 168 10.94 -41.16 4.78
N ASP A 169 10.44 -41.03 3.55
CA ASP A 169 9.22 -41.58 2.95
C ASP A 169 8.66 -40.61 1.88
N PRO A 170 8.83 -40.88 0.57
CA PRO A 170 8.39 -39.98 -0.51
C PRO A 170 6.86 -39.82 -0.62
N LYS A 171 6.06 -40.64 0.09
CA LYS A 171 4.59 -40.58 0.09
C LYS A 171 3.99 -39.68 1.18
N SER A 172 4.79 -39.16 2.12
CA SER A 172 4.34 -38.27 3.22
C SER A 172 4.86 -36.83 3.12
N LEU A 173 5.52 -36.47 2.00
CA LEU A 173 6.12 -35.15 1.83
C LEU A 173 5.06 -34.05 1.64
N MET A 174 4.95 -33.17 2.63
CA MET A 174 4.22 -31.91 2.51
C MET A 174 4.91 -30.97 1.52
N GLN A 175 4.13 -30.21 0.78
CA GLN A 175 4.57 -29.16 -0.14
C GLN A 175 4.59 -27.82 0.62
N LEU A 176 5.76 -27.20 0.73
CA LEU A 176 5.87 -25.85 1.26
C LEU A 176 5.66 -24.84 0.13
N VAL A 177 4.73 -23.90 0.32
CA VAL A 177 4.41 -22.84 -0.65
C VAL A 177 4.63 -21.50 0.03
N PHE A 178 5.48 -20.69 -0.58
CA PHE A 178 5.76 -19.33 -0.14
C PHE A 178 4.85 -18.36 -0.91
N ILE A 179 4.15 -17.49 -0.20
CA ILE A 179 3.23 -16.52 -0.79
C ILE A 179 3.55 -15.14 -0.23
N VAL A 180 3.59 -14.17 -1.13
CA VAL A 180 3.75 -12.76 -0.80
C VAL A 180 2.49 -12.05 -1.28
N PHE A 181 1.67 -11.57 -0.34
CA PHE A 181 0.43 -10.88 -0.66
C PHE A 181 0.64 -9.37 -0.83
N THR A 182 -0.14 -8.78 -1.74
CA THR A 182 -0.22 -7.34 -1.96
C THR A 182 -1.66 -6.88 -1.82
N GLY A 183 -1.88 -5.61 -1.48
CA GLY A 183 -3.19 -5.08 -1.12
C GLY A 183 -3.68 -5.53 0.26
N GLU A 184 -2.78 -6.01 1.12
CA GLU A 184 -3.11 -6.41 2.49
C GLU A 184 -3.46 -5.21 3.36
N ALA A 185 -2.78 -4.06 3.20
CA ALA A 185 -3.10 -2.82 3.92
C ALA A 185 -4.49 -2.25 3.58
N TRP A 186 -5.06 -2.69 2.46
CA TRP A 186 -6.31 -2.18 1.88
C TRP A 186 -7.50 -3.12 2.12
N GLY A 187 -7.51 -3.85 3.23
CA GLY A 187 -8.59 -4.76 3.61
C GLY A 187 -8.36 -6.19 3.11
N TYR A 188 -7.11 -6.67 3.18
CA TYR A 188 -6.73 -8.03 2.82
C TYR A 188 -7.09 -8.41 1.37
N LEU A 189 -7.03 -7.47 0.42
CA LEU A 189 -7.49 -7.68 -0.96
C LEU A 189 -6.78 -8.85 -1.63
N GLY A 190 -5.46 -8.97 -1.44
CA GLY A 190 -4.64 -10.03 -2.03
C GLY A 190 -4.99 -11.42 -1.48
N SER A 191 -4.95 -11.59 -0.16
CA SER A 191 -5.25 -12.88 0.48
C SER A 191 -6.69 -13.33 0.26
N ARG A 192 -7.65 -12.40 0.26
CA ARG A 192 -9.06 -12.70 0.00
C ARG A 192 -9.30 -13.08 -1.46
N ARG A 193 -8.68 -12.37 -2.41
CA ARG A 193 -8.75 -12.74 -3.82
C ARG A 193 -8.12 -14.10 -4.07
N PHE A 194 -6.95 -14.37 -3.48
CA PHE A 194 -6.31 -15.69 -3.56
C PHE A 194 -7.22 -16.82 -3.06
N LEU A 195 -7.93 -16.61 -1.95
CA LEU A 195 -8.89 -17.58 -1.43
C LEU A 195 -10.08 -17.80 -2.36
N LEU A 196 -10.55 -16.76 -3.05
CA LEU A 196 -11.58 -16.87 -4.09
C LEU A 196 -11.05 -17.62 -5.32
N GLU A 197 -9.84 -17.31 -5.78
CA GLU A 197 -9.21 -17.99 -6.92
C GLU A 197 -9.05 -19.50 -6.65
N LEU A 198 -8.77 -19.90 -5.40
CA LEU A 198 -8.76 -21.30 -4.97
C LEU A 198 -10.12 -21.98 -5.08
N ASP A 199 -11.22 -21.28 -4.79
CA ASP A 199 -12.57 -21.83 -4.94
C ASP A 199 -12.98 -21.95 -6.40
N LEU A 200 -12.59 -20.96 -7.20
CA LEU A 200 -12.81 -20.96 -8.64
C LEU A 200 -11.90 -21.96 -9.38
N GLN A 201 -10.86 -22.47 -8.69
CA GLN A 201 -9.82 -23.33 -9.26
C GLN A 201 -9.19 -22.72 -10.52
N SER A 202 -8.88 -21.43 -10.46
CA SER A 202 -8.32 -20.72 -11.60
C SER A 202 -6.88 -21.15 -11.90
N ASP A 203 -6.41 -20.80 -13.10
CA ASP A 203 -5.08 -21.17 -13.57
C ASP A 203 -3.95 -20.57 -12.73
N ALA A 204 -4.21 -19.41 -12.13
CA ALA A 204 -3.27 -18.71 -11.26
C ALA A 204 -2.87 -19.54 -10.03
N VAL A 205 -3.80 -20.36 -9.52
CA VAL A 205 -3.62 -21.22 -8.35
C VAL A 205 -3.63 -22.72 -8.68
N SER A 206 -3.51 -23.06 -9.96
CA SER A 206 -3.48 -24.45 -10.41
C SER A 206 -2.43 -25.28 -9.65
N GLY A 207 -2.86 -26.43 -9.11
CA GLY A 207 -2.04 -27.33 -8.31
C GLY A 207 -2.14 -27.07 -6.80
N LEU A 208 -2.74 -25.95 -6.39
CA LEU A 208 -3.11 -25.67 -5.01
C LEU A 208 -4.61 -25.94 -4.82
N ASN A 209 -4.96 -26.47 -3.67
CA ASN A 209 -6.36 -26.60 -3.25
C ASN A 209 -6.44 -26.37 -1.75
N TYR A 210 -7.40 -25.54 -1.35
CA TYR A 210 -7.67 -25.20 0.05
C TYR A 210 -7.84 -26.45 0.93
N SER A 211 -8.57 -27.43 0.38
CA SER A 211 -8.37 -28.88 0.51
C SER A 211 -7.27 -29.41 1.43
N LEU A 212 -6.07 -29.10 1.00
CA LEU A 212 -4.84 -29.80 1.32
C LEU A 212 -3.95 -28.98 2.24
N ILE A 213 -4.35 -27.74 2.51
CA ILE A 213 -3.68 -26.91 3.49
C ILE A 213 -3.88 -27.59 4.84
N GLU A 214 -2.77 -27.78 5.56
CA GLU A 214 -2.77 -28.41 6.88
C GLU A 214 -3.66 -27.62 7.85
N ARG A 215 -4.64 -28.29 8.46
CA ARG A 215 -5.66 -27.66 9.33
C ARG A 215 -5.66 -28.20 10.75
N THR A 216 -4.74 -29.10 11.10
CA THR A 216 -4.72 -29.68 12.46
C THR A 216 -4.12 -28.69 13.45
N SER A 217 -4.68 -28.64 14.65
CA SER A 217 -4.08 -27.91 15.78
C SER A 217 -2.78 -28.58 16.28
N SER A 218 -2.50 -29.82 15.85
CA SER A 218 -1.19 -30.47 16.09
C SER A 218 -0.09 -29.70 15.36
N ALA A 219 -0.35 -29.31 14.11
CA ALA A 219 0.62 -28.60 13.28
C ALA A 219 1.07 -27.27 13.89
N THR A 220 0.20 -26.55 14.61
CA THR A 220 0.58 -25.30 15.29
C THR A 220 1.52 -25.55 16.47
N ASN A 221 1.28 -26.60 17.25
CA ASN A 221 2.16 -26.96 18.36
C ASN A 221 3.52 -27.46 17.85
N GLU A 222 3.51 -28.29 16.80
CA GLU A 222 4.73 -28.76 16.13
C GLU A 222 5.53 -27.59 15.54
N THR A 223 4.86 -26.59 14.97
CA THR A 223 5.52 -25.38 14.46
C THR A 223 6.16 -24.57 15.60
N LEU A 224 5.47 -24.40 16.72
CA LEU A 224 6.02 -23.70 17.89
C LEU A 224 7.22 -24.45 18.47
N ASP A 225 7.16 -25.77 18.56
CA ASP A 225 8.28 -26.59 19.02
C ASP A 225 9.46 -26.52 18.05
N ALA A 226 9.21 -26.52 16.73
CA ALA A 226 10.26 -26.32 15.73
C ALA A 226 10.94 -24.95 15.86
N LEU A 227 10.19 -23.89 16.16
CA LEU A 227 10.75 -22.55 16.39
C LEU A 227 11.61 -22.50 17.66
N ARG A 228 11.21 -23.20 18.73
CA ARG A 228 12.02 -23.33 19.95
C ARG A 228 13.31 -24.10 19.71
N ILE A 229 13.24 -25.20 18.96
CA ILE A 229 14.44 -25.96 18.55
C ILE A 229 15.37 -25.08 17.70
N ALA A 230 14.82 -24.28 16.79
CA ALA A 230 15.59 -23.33 15.99
C ALA A 230 16.27 -22.27 16.87
N GLN A 231 15.56 -21.71 17.86
CA GLN A 231 16.11 -20.78 18.84
C GLN A 231 17.30 -21.40 19.59
N ASP A 232 17.14 -22.61 20.12
CA ASP A 232 18.21 -23.33 20.84
C ASP A 232 19.43 -23.61 19.95
N SER A 233 19.20 -23.82 18.65
CA SER A 233 20.26 -24.09 17.67
C SER A 233 21.12 -22.87 17.36
N VAL A 234 20.55 -21.65 17.41
CA VAL A 234 21.27 -20.40 17.11
C VAL A 234 22.21 -20.00 18.26
N LYS A 235 22.01 -20.52 19.48
CA LYS A 235 22.84 -20.24 20.67
C LYS A 235 23.05 -18.75 20.92
N SER A 236 21.99 -17.95 20.76
CA SER A 236 22.01 -16.51 20.98
C SER A 236 21.03 -16.12 22.06
N ASP A 237 21.48 -15.31 23.02
CA ASP A 237 20.61 -14.73 24.05
C ASP A 237 19.72 -13.60 23.50
N HIS A 238 19.91 -13.21 22.23
CA HIS A 238 19.19 -12.11 21.58
C HIS A 238 17.97 -12.55 20.78
N ILE A 239 17.76 -13.86 20.58
CA ILE A 239 16.60 -14.40 19.87
C ILE A 239 15.77 -15.19 20.86
N VAL A 240 14.58 -14.69 21.17
CA VAL A 240 13.66 -15.32 22.13
C VAL A 240 12.31 -15.51 21.45
N VAL A 241 11.87 -16.77 21.35
CA VAL A 241 10.54 -17.12 20.86
C VAL A 241 9.60 -17.25 22.05
N LEU A 242 8.60 -16.38 22.12
CA LEU A 242 7.58 -16.37 23.16
C LEU A 242 6.20 -16.62 22.56
N SER A 243 5.32 -17.24 23.35
CA SER A 243 3.90 -17.31 23.02
C SER A 243 3.23 -15.98 23.36
N ALA A 244 2.27 -15.58 22.53
CA ALA A 244 1.51 -14.35 22.73
C ALA A 244 0.80 -14.32 24.10
N ASN A 245 0.69 -13.14 24.68
CA ASN A 245 0.06 -12.93 25.97
C ASN A 245 -1.44 -13.24 25.91
N ALA A 246 -1.94 -13.95 26.93
CA ALA A 246 -3.33 -14.35 27.05
C ALA A 246 -4.33 -13.17 27.17
N SER A 247 -3.83 -11.96 27.43
CA SER A 247 -4.63 -10.74 27.48
C SER A 247 -4.96 -10.18 26.08
N ASN A 248 -4.31 -10.67 25.03
CA ASN A 248 -4.57 -10.25 23.65
C ASN A 248 -5.97 -10.72 23.20
N PRO A 249 -6.71 -9.91 22.44
CA PRO A 249 -8.08 -10.24 22.01
C PRO A 249 -8.13 -11.39 20.99
N GLY A 250 -6.99 -11.72 20.37
CA GLY A 250 -6.83 -12.75 19.36
C GLY A 250 -5.54 -12.52 18.57
N ILE A 251 -5.53 -12.96 17.31
CA ILE A 251 -4.39 -12.74 16.41
C ILE A 251 -4.26 -11.27 15.98
N PRO A 252 -3.05 -10.76 15.76
CA PRO A 252 -2.82 -9.42 15.21
C PRO A 252 -3.28 -9.31 13.73
N PRO A 253 -3.49 -8.08 13.20
CA PRO A 253 -3.80 -7.84 11.80
C PRO A 253 -2.82 -8.57 10.88
N SER A 254 -3.32 -9.55 10.12
CA SER A 254 -2.50 -10.39 9.27
C SER A 254 -3.38 -11.09 8.24
N SER A 255 -2.79 -11.55 7.14
CA SER A 255 -3.49 -12.32 6.11
C SER A 255 -4.23 -13.54 6.68
N LEU A 256 -3.78 -14.09 7.82
CA LEU A 256 -4.46 -15.19 8.51
C LEU A 256 -5.91 -14.84 8.91
N MET A 257 -6.23 -13.56 9.14
CA MET A 257 -7.62 -13.14 9.36
C MET A 257 -8.53 -13.46 8.18
N ALA A 258 -8.04 -13.31 6.94
CA ALA A 258 -8.80 -13.68 5.74
C ALA A 258 -9.06 -15.19 5.67
N PHE A 259 -8.06 -16.00 6.01
CA PHE A 259 -8.20 -17.47 6.04
C PHE A 259 -9.18 -17.93 7.13
N LEU A 260 -9.09 -17.35 8.33
CA LEU A 260 -10.02 -17.63 9.43
C LEU A 260 -11.45 -17.14 9.13
N GLY A 261 -11.58 -16.05 8.37
CA GLY A 261 -12.86 -15.56 7.87
C GLY A 261 -13.52 -16.51 6.88
N LYS A 262 -12.73 -17.28 6.12
CA LYS A 262 -13.21 -18.34 5.22
C LYS A 262 -13.62 -19.60 5.99
N ASP A 263 -12.72 -20.10 6.82
CA ASP A 263 -12.90 -21.30 7.62
C ASP A 263 -12.28 -21.07 9.00
N SER A 264 -13.12 -21.07 10.03
CA SER A 264 -12.71 -20.91 11.42
C SER A 264 -11.88 -22.09 11.95
N LEU A 265 -11.85 -23.21 11.23
CA LEU A 265 -10.99 -24.37 11.53
C LEU A 265 -9.58 -24.24 10.95
N THR A 266 -9.28 -23.16 10.21
CA THR A 266 -7.91 -22.90 9.76
C THR A 266 -7.00 -22.78 10.97
N SER A 267 -5.92 -23.57 11.00
CA SER A 267 -4.87 -23.46 12.00
C SER A 267 -3.68 -22.72 11.40
N GLY A 268 -3.07 -21.81 12.15
CA GLY A 268 -1.94 -21.02 11.68
C GLY A 268 -1.19 -20.34 12.84
N VAL A 269 0.06 -19.99 12.59
CA VAL A 269 0.93 -19.25 13.51
C VAL A 269 1.29 -17.92 12.87
N VAL A 270 1.11 -16.82 13.59
CA VAL A 270 1.56 -15.49 13.18
C VAL A 270 2.80 -15.15 14.00
N LEU A 271 3.85 -14.69 13.33
CA LEU A 271 5.09 -14.26 13.95
C LEU A 271 5.16 -12.73 13.88
N GLU A 272 5.29 -12.11 15.05
CA GLU A 272 5.40 -10.65 15.18
C GLU A 272 6.59 -10.31 16.08
N ASP A 273 7.10 -9.08 15.95
CA ASP A 273 8.16 -8.52 16.80
C ASP A 273 7.61 -7.84 18.07
N PHE A 274 6.30 -7.90 18.28
CA PHE A 274 5.60 -7.33 19.42
C PHE A 274 4.63 -8.32 20.08
N ASP A 275 4.25 -8.04 21.32
CA ASP A 275 3.27 -8.87 22.07
C ASP A 275 1.90 -8.21 22.15
N THR A 276 1.84 -6.96 22.64
CA THR A 276 0.57 -6.24 22.86
C THR A 276 0.39 -5.03 21.95
N VAL A 277 1.45 -4.24 21.75
CA VAL A 277 1.45 -2.95 21.07
C VAL A 277 2.59 -2.94 20.06
N PHE A 278 2.40 -2.32 18.89
CA PHE A 278 3.43 -2.26 17.86
C PHE A 278 4.75 -1.68 18.38
N THR A 279 5.85 -2.34 18.04
CA THR A 279 7.20 -1.82 18.28
C THR A 279 7.50 -0.66 17.32
N ASN A 280 7.02 -0.73 16.08
CA ASN A 280 7.17 0.30 15.05
C ASN A 280 6.35 1.55 15.38
N LYS A 281 7.02 2.67 15.67
CA LYS A 281 6.41 3.95 16.05
C LYS A 281 5.88 4.78 14.89
N PHE A 282 6.13 4.34 13.67
CA PHE A 282 5.82 5.02 12.43
C PHE A 282 5.02 4.13 11.48
N TYR A 283 4.28 3.16 12.02
CA TYR A 283 3.45 2.25 11.23
C TYR A 283 2.63 2.99 10.16
N HIS A 284 2.69 2.49 8.92
CA HIS A 284 2.02 3.10 7.75
C HIS A 284 2.24 4.61 7.60
N SER A 285 3.47 5.06 7.83
CA SER A 285 3.84 6.47 7.75
C SER A 285 4.96 6.70 6.74
N HIS A 286 5.00 7.91 6.19
CA HIS A 286 6.13 8.40 5.41
C HIS A 286 7.45 8.49 6.20
N LEU A 287 7.38 8.28 7.52
CA LEU A 287 8.53 8.24 8.43
C LEU A 287 8.99 6.81 8.76
N ASP A 288 8.31 5.77 8.27
CA ASP A 288 8.72 4.36 8.39
C ASP A 288 9.87 4.03 7.42
N ASP A 289 11.01 4.68 7.62
CA ASP A 289 12.19 4.58 6.76
C ASP A 289 13.40 4.04 7.55
N LEU A 290 14.07 3.02 7.01
CA LEU A 290 15.30 2.42 7.57
C LEU A 290 16.58 3.14 7.11
N SER A 291 16.47 4.37 6.62
CA SER A 291 17.49 5.21 5.97
C SER A 291 17.53 5.10 4.44
N ASN A 292 16.68 5.90 3.81
CA ASN A 292 16.84 6.59 2.53
C ASN A 292 17.06 5.74 1.26
N THR A 293 16.79 4.43 1.30
CA THR A 293 17.06 3.53 0.15
C THR A 293 15.96 2.51 -0.15
N CYS A 294 14.87 2.47 0.63
CA CYS A 294 13.78 1.54 0.32
C CYS A 294 12.88 2.09 -0.81
N PRO A 295 12.51 1.27 -1.81
CA PRO A 295 11.51 1.63 -2.80
C PRO A 295 10.12 1.83 -2.14
N SER A 296 9.24 2.55 -2.83
CA SER A 296 7.85 2.73 -2.36
C SER A 296 7.09 1.41 -2.46
N ASN A 297 6.46 0.99 -1.36
CA ASN A 297 5.64 -0.21 -1.19
C ASN A 297 4.14 0.07 -1.32
N TYR A 298 3.77 1.10 -2.08
CA TYR A 298 2.38 1.35 -2.44
C TYR A 298 1.90 0.33 -3.48
N VAL A 299 0.72 -0.25 -3.28
CA VAL A 299 0.15 -1.32 -4.12
C VAL A 299 -0.09 -0.92 -5.58
N GLY A 300 -0.23 0.37 -5.88
CA GLY A 300 -0.54 0.85 -7.23
C GLY A 300 -1.99 0.63 -7.62
N VAL A 301 -2.31 0.87 -8.91
CA VAL A 301 -3.67 0.78 -9.45
C VAL A 301 -3.69 -0.19 -10.62
N ILE A 302 -4.65 -1.12 -10.61
CA ILE A 302 -4.93 -1.99 -11.75
C ILE A 302 -5.86 -1.23 -12.71
N VAL A 303 -5.30 -0.76 -13.82
CA VAL A 303 -6.04 0.03 -14.83
C VAL A 303 -6.74 -0.89 -15.83
N ASP A 304 -6.05 -1.95 -16.24
CA ASP A 304 -6.51 -2.84 -17.31
C ASP A 304 -7.08 -4.16 -16.75
N GLU A 305 -7.36 -5.10 -17.64
CA GLU A 305 -7.86 -6.42 -17.26
C GLU A 305 -6.87 -7.14 -16.34
N PRO A 306 -7.30 -7.60 -15.16
CA PRO A 306 -6.41 -8.32 -14.26
C PRO A 306 -5.96 -9.63 -14.90
N SER A 307 -4.65 -9.78 -15.08
CA SER A 307 -4.03 -10.99 -15.63
C SER A 307 -3.12 -11.66 -14.60
N SER A 308 -3.02 -12.99 -14.69
CA SER A 308 -1.99 -13.78 -13.99
C SER A 308 -0.62 -13.69 -14.64
N THR A 309 -0.50 -13.03 -15.79
CA THR A 309 0.78 -12.67 -16.41
C THR A 309 1.09 -11.20 -16.09
N PRO A 310 2.20 -10.90 -15.41
CA PRO A 310 2.57 -9.51 -15.16
C PRO A 310 2.93 -8.82 -16.47
N ASP A 311 2.60 -7.53 -16.57
CA ASP A 311 3.08 -6.70 -17.67
C ASP A 311 4.60 -6.50 -17.52
N ILE A 312 5.34 -6.75 -18.62
CA ILE A 312 6.80 -6.65 -18.70
C ILE A 312 7.26 -5.21 -18.44
N GLY A 313 6.40 -4.21 -18.67
CA GLY A 313 6.68 -2.81 -18.31
C GLY A 313 6.76 -2.55 -16.81
N TYR A 314 6.09 -3.37 -15.99
CA TYR A 314 6.04 -3.25 -14.53
C TYR A 314 6.93 -4.27 -13.81
N VAL A 315 7.37 -5.32 -14.50
CA VAL A 315 8.29 -6.34 -13.97
C VAL A 315 9.44 -6.51 -14.97
N SER A 316 10.63 -6.01 -14.63
CA SER A 316 11.81 -5.99 -15.51
C SER A 316 12.38 -7.37 -15.88
N ASP A 317 11.84 -8.44 -15.30
CA ASP A 317 12.54 -9.73 -15.12
C ASP A 317 11.75 -10.94 -15.68
N ILE A 318 10.79 -10.76 -16.59
CA ILE A 318 9.96 -11.88 -17.10
C ILE A 318 10.20 -12.16 -18.59
N SER A 319 10.40 -13.44 -18.92
CA SER A 319 10.38 -13.93 -20.31
C SER A 319 9.02 -14.49 -20.70
N SER A 320 8.55 -14.12 -21.88
CA SER A 320 7.14 -14.20 -22.28
C SER A 320 6.58 -15.60 -22.57
N ASN A 321 7.31 -16.73 -22.41
CA ASN A 321 6.76 -18.00 -22.94
C ASN A 321 7.20 -19.36 -22.34
N ASP A 322 8.04 -19.45 -21.31
CA ASP A 322 8.62 -20.77 -20.93
C ASP A 322 8.67 -21.11 -19.42
N GLY A 323 7.93 -20.42 -18.55
CA GLY A 323 8.03 -20.62 -17.10
C GLY A 323 9.42 -20.26 -16.55
N ARG A 324 10.11 -19.34 -17.23
CA ARG A 324 11.44 -18.85 -16.88
C ARG A 324 11.36 -17.38 -16.46
N VAL A 325 12.05 -17.05 -15.38
CA VAL A 325 12.22 -15.70 -14.85
C VAL A 325 13.65 -15.24 -15.17
N CYS A 326 13.80 -14.07 -15.78
CA CYS A 326 15.09 -13.51 -16.17
C CYS A 326 15.61 -12.59 -15.06
N ILE A 327 16.60 -13.07 -14.31
CA ILE A 327 17.04 -12.48 -13.04
C ILE A 327 18.19 -11.47 -13.18
N ARG A 328 18.69 -11.25 -14.40
CA ARG A 328 19.86 -10.40 -14.65
C ARG A 328 19.96 -10.02 -16.11
N ALA A 329 20.15 -8.74 -16.42
CA ALA A 329 20.60 -8.30 -17.74
C ALA A 329 22.14 -8.38 -17.82
N GLU A 330 22.67 -9.09 -18.81
CA GLU A 330 24.10 -9.04 -19.15
C GLU A 330 24.42 -7.81 -20.01
N THR A 331 25.72 -7.52 -20.13
CA THR A 331 26.24 -6.36 -20.87
C THR A 331 25.91 -6.38 -22.37
N ASP A 332 25.47 -7.51 -22.90
CA ASP A 332 25.01 -7.70 -24.28
C ASP A 332 23.48 -7.46 -24.45
N GLY A 333 22.79 -7.05 -23.37
CA GLY A 333 21.35 -6.85 -23.36
C GLY A 333 20.54 -8.13 -23.29
N LYS A 334 21.17 -9.31 -23.11
CA LYS A 334 20.46 -10.58 -22.93
C LYS A 334 20.31 -10.91 -21.45
N GLY A 335 19.11 -11.35 -21.08
CA GLY A 335 18.81 -11.75 -19.71
C GLY A 335 19.25 -13.19 -19.40
N VAL A 336 19.74 -13.45 -18.19
CA VAL A 336 19.90 -14.83 -17.68
C VAL A 336 18.56 -15.29 -17.13
N CYS A 337 17.93 -16.25 -17.79
CA CYS A 337 16.63 -16.77 -17.40
C CYS A 337 16.73 -18.13 -16.71
N VAL A 338 16.11 -18.23 -15.54
CA VAL A 338 16.07 -19.43 -14.70
C VAL A 338 14.66 -20.00 -14.68
N VAL A 339 14.53 -21.32 -14.68
CA VAL A 339 13.22 -21.98 -14.50
C VAL A 339 12.76 -21.69 -13.08
N SER A 340 11.56 -21.10 -12.94
CA SER A 340 10.97 -20.80 -11.64
C SER A 340 9.56 -21.39 -11.55
N THR A 341 9.17 -21.80 -10.35
CA THR A 341 7.79 -22.20 -10.04
C THR A 341 6.92 -21.03 -9.59
N THR A 342 7.46 -19.80 -9.63
CA THR A 342 6.73 -18.57 -9.27
C THR A 342 5.53 -18.36 -10.18
N ARG A 343 4.39 -18.05 -9.59
CA ARG A 343 3.15 -17.68 -10.28
C ARG A 343 2.61 -16.39 -9.69
N TYR A 344 1.88 -15.63 -10.50
CA TYR A 344 1.23 -14.41 -10.06
C TYR A 344 -0.28 -14.65 -9.97
N VAL A 345 -0.84 -14.20 -8.87
CA VAL A 345 -2.29 -14.22 -8.62
C VAL A 345 -2.72 -12.76 -8.54
N PRO A 346 -3.77 -12.35 -9.28
CA PRO A 346 -4.22 -10.98 -9.22
C PRO A 346 -4.73 -10.63 -7.81
N ALA A 347 -4.52 -9.38 -7.39
CA ALA A 347 -4.86 -8.90 -6.05
C ALA A 347 -5.76 -7.66 -6.16
N TYR A 348 -7.07 -7.89 -6.08
CA TYR A 348 -8.10 -6.85 -6.09
C TYR A 348 -9.36 -7.37 -5.42
N SER A 349 -10.28 -6.47 -5.07
CA SER A 349 -11.55 -6.82 -4.41
C SER A 349 -12.30 -7.92 -5.16
N THR A 350 -12.81 -8.91 -4.43
CA THR A 350 -13.67 -9.97 -4.97
C THR A 350 -15.02 -9.43 -5.48
N ARG A 351 -15.40 -8.24 -5.02
CA ARG A 351 -16.61 -7.52 -5.48
C ARG A 351 -16.37 -6.70 -6.73
N LEU A 352 -15.14 -6.58 -7.21
CA LEU A 352 -14.88 -5.91 -8.48
C LEU A 352 -14.88 -6.94 -9.60
N LYS A 353 -15.59 -6.62 -10.67
CA LYS A 353 -15.57 -7.41 -11.90
C LYS A 353 -15.25 -6.51 -13.07
N PHE A 354 -14.22 -6.90 -13.81
CA PHE A 354 -13.88 -6.24 -15.04
C PHE A 354 -14.73 -6.84 -16.17
N GLU A 355 -15.58 -6.01 -16.79
CA GLU A 355 -16.37 -6.39 -17.96
C GLU A 355 -16.39 -5.26 -18.97
N SER A 356 -16.15 -5.59 -20.24
CA SER A 356 -16.38 -4.69 -21.39
C SER A 356 -15.71 -3.30 -21.27
N GLY A 357 -14.48 -3.21 -20.76
CA GLY A 357 -13.83 -1.91 -20.57
C GLY A 357 -13.87 -1.38 -19.15
N SER A 358 -14.80 -1.82 -18.32
CA SER A 358 -15.09 -1.11 -17.09
C SER A 358 -15.08 -2.02 -15.87
N TRP A 359 -14.62 -1.46 -14.76
CA TRP A 359 -14.80 -2.06 -13.45
C TRP A 359 -16.23 -1.86 -12.99
N THR A 360 -16.92 -2.97 -12.74
CA THR A 360 -18.26 -3.00 -12.17
C THR A 360 -18.19 -3.49 -10.73
N VAL A 361 -18.96 -2.85 -9.85
CA VAL A 361 -19.09 -3.30 -8.45
C VAL A 361 -20.22 -4.32 -8.39
N LEU A 362 -19.87 -5.54 -8.01
CA LEU A 362 -20.81 -6.61 -7.73
C LEU A 362 -21.54 -6.34 -6.41
N PRO A 363 -22.85 -6.65 -6.35
CA PRO A 363 -23.60 -6.57 -5.11
C PRO A 363 -23.04 -7.57 -4.09
N PRO A 364 -23.12 -7.26 -2.78
CA PRO A 364 -22.70 -8.19 -1.76
C PRO A 364 -23.53 -9.47 -1.83
N ASN A 365 -22.86 -10.62 -1.79
CA ASN A 365 -23.52 -11.92 -1.79
C ASN A 365 -23.69 -12.41 -0.35
N ASN A 366 -24.93 -12.55 0.11
CA ASN A 366 -25.22 -13.01 1.48
C ASN A 366 -24.75 -14.44 1.77
N SER A 367 -24.51 -15.25 0.73
CA SER A 367 -23.97 -16.60 0.87
C SER A 367 -22.44 -16.64 0.99
N ASP A 368 -21.76 -15.52 0.72
CA ASP A 368 -20.31 -15.38 0.85
C ASP A 368 -20.00 -14.44 2.03
N PRO A 369 -19.76 -14.99 3.24
CA PRO A 369 -19.50 -14.18 4.43
C PRO A 369 -18.23 -13.35 4.29
N MET A 370 -17.25 -13.80 3.49
CA MET A 370 -16.11 -12.98 3.15
C MET A 370 -16.55 -11.88 2.20
N GLY A 371 -17.15 -12.21 1.05
CA GLY A 371 -17.61 -11.26 0.03
C GLY A 371 -18.50 -10.13 0.57
N LEU A 372 -19.25 -10.36 1.65
CA LEU A 372 -20.05 -9.33 2.32
C LEU A 372 -19.20 -8.23 3.00
N LEU A 373 -18.03 -8.59 3.52
CA LEU A 373 -17.09 -7.70 4.20
C LEU A 373 -15.99 -7.17 3.27
N ASP A 374 -16.01 -7.52 1.98
CA ASP A 374 -14.94 -7.18 1.07
C ASP A 374 -14.81 -5.67 0.84
N ALA A 375 -13.61 -5.14 1.09
CA ALA A 375 -13.30 -3.73 0.89
C ALA A 375 -13.23 -3.39 -0.59
N ILE A 376 -13.74 -2.20 -0.95
CA ILE A 376 -13.65 -1.65 -2.30
C ILE A 376 -12.87 -0.35 -2.23
N TRP A 377 -11.71 -0.35 -2.88
CA TRP A 377 -10.86 0.83 -3.01
C TRP A 377 -10.69 1.17 -4.48
N THR A 378 -10.91 2.42 -4.82
CA THR A 378 -10.67 2.96 -6.17
C THR A 378 -9.90 4.26 -6.03
N GLU A 379 -8.67 4.29 -6.52
CA GLU A 379 -7.89 5.52 -6.61
C GLU A 379 -8.49 6.39 -7.73
N SER A 380 -8.58 7.69 -7.50
CA SER A 380 -9.03 8.63 -8.52
C SER A 380 -7.91 8.84 -9.54
N ASN A 381 -8.22 9.02 -10.81
CA ASN A 381 -7.24 9.49 -11.78
C ASN A 381 -6.98 10.99 -11.60
N TRP A 382 -5.87 11.46 -12.12
CA TRP A 382 -5.56 12.88 -12.22
C TRP A 382 -4.69 13.09 -13.46
N ASN A 383 -4.66 14.32 -13.98
CA ASN A 383 -3.84 14.63 -15.14
C ASN A 383 -2.40 14.98 -14.71
N THR A 384 -2.25 16.08 -13.99
CA THR A 384 -0.96 16.55 -13.47
C THR A 384 -1.12 16.95 -12.01
N ILE A 385 -0.18 16.52 -11.18
CA ILE A 385 -0.05 16.97 -9.79
C ILE A 385 1.08 17.99 -9.76
N GLY A 386 0.80 19.22 -9.33
CA GLY A 386 1.77 20.30 -9.31
C GLY A 386 1.62 21.27 -8.15
N LEU A 387 2.74 21.84 -7.71
CA LEU A 387 2.80 22.95 -6.77
C LEU A 387 3.56 24.11 -7.43
N ARG A 388 2.95 25.29 -7.50
CA ARG A 388 3.58 26.50 -8.03
C ARG A 388 3.65 27.57 -6.95
N VAL A 389 4.75 28.29 -6.91
CA VAL A 389 4.96 29.39 -5.95
C VAL A 389 5.28 30.65 -6.75
N TYR A 390 4.55 31.72 -6.50
CA TYR A 390 4.74 33.00 -7.19
C TYR A 390 4.26 34.19 -6.34
N THR A 391 4.74 35.38 -6.68
CA THR A 391 4.31 36.63 -6.05
C THR A 391 3.01 37.12 -6.67
N VAL A 392 2.01 37.38 -5.82
CA VAL A 392 0.71 37.95 -6.21
C VAL A 392 0.64 39.40 -5.75
N GLN A 393 0.17 40.29 -6.62
CA GLN A 393 -0.13 41.67 -6.29
C GLN A 393 -1.51 41.79 -5.63
N ASN A 394 -1.68 42.79 -4.76
CA ASN A 394 -2.94 43.03 -4.07
C ASN A 394 -4.06 43.33 -5.09
N SER A 395 -5.21 42.67 -4.95
CA SER A 395 -6.38 42.86 -5.82
C SER A 395 -6.87 44.31 -5.91
N SER A 396 -6.60 45.15 -4.90
CA SER A 396 -6.88 46.58 -4.98
C SER A 396 -6.11 47.28 -6.10
N PHE A 397 -4.85 46.86 -6.34
CA PHE A 397 -4.03 47.40 -7.43
C PHE A 397 -4.57 46.92 -8.79
N ASP A 398 -4.91 45.64 -8.92
CA ASP A 398 -5.52 45.09 -10.14
C ASP A 398 -6.81 45.82 -10.51
N ASN A 399 -7.66 46.11 -9.52
CA ASN A 399 -8.88 46.89 -9.72
C ASN A 399 -8.59 48.32 -10.19
N ILE A 400 -7.57 48.98 -9.66
CA ILE A 400 -7.16 50.32 -10.10
C ILE A 400 -6.63 50.27 -11.55
N VAL A 401 -5.81 49.27 -11.88
CA VAL A 401 -5.29 49.07 -13.24
C VAL A 401 -6.43 48.81 -14.22
N LEU A 402 -7.40 47.97 -13.84
CA LEU A 402 -8.59 47.68 -14.64
C LEU A 402 -9.43 48.93 -14.88
N LEU A 403 -9.76 49.67 -13.81
CA LEU A 403 -10.54 50.91 -13.89
C LEU A 403 -9.82 51.98 -14.71
N GLY A 404 -8.50 52.13 -14.52
CA GLY A 404 -7.67 53.04 -15.31
C GLY A 404 -7.68 52.68 -16.80
N SER A 405 -7.58 51.39 -17.12
CA SER A 405 -7.60 50.89 -18.50
C SER A 405 -8.96 51.11 -19.17
N ILE A 406 -10.05 50.86 -18.44
CA ILE A 406 -11.41 51.15 -18.91
C ILE A 406 -11.57 52.65 -19.18
N ALA A 407 -11.13 53.51 -18.27
CA ALA A 407 -11.21 54.96 -18.41
C ALA A 407 -10.44 55.46 -19.65
N ILE A 408 -9.21 54.99 -19.86
CA ILE A 408 -8.40 55.33 -21.04
C ILE A 408 -9.09 54.89 -22.32
N THR A 409 -9.67 53.68 -22.34
CA THR A 409 -10.37 53.14 -23.51
C THR A 409 -11.61 53.98 -23.87
N VAL A 410 -12.40 54.37 -22.88
CA VAL A 410 -13.57 55.24 -23.06
C VAL A 410 -13.16 56.62 -23.57
N LEU A 411 -12.12 57.22 -22.98
CA LEU A 411 -11.60 58.52 -23.41
C LEU A 411 -11.05 58.48 -24.84
N ALA A 412 -10.32 57.43 -25.20
CA ALA A 412 -9.82 57.23 -26.55
C ALA A 412 -10.96 57.09 -27.56
N TYR A 413 -12.00 56.31 -27.22
CA TYR A 413 -13.19 56.17 -28.06
C TYR A 413 -13.90 57.51 -28.27
N LEU A 414 -14.11 58.29 -27.20
CA LEU A 414 -14.71 59.62 -27.28
C LEU A 414 -13.88 60.57 -28.14
N ALA A 415 -12.56 60.57 -27.99
CA ALA A 415 -11.65 61.39 -28.79
C ALA A 415 -11.73 61.02 -30.30
N ILE A 416 -11.82 59.73 -30.63
CA ILE A 416 -11.99 59.25 -32.01
C ILE A 416 -13.33 59.69 -32.59
N VAL A 417 -14.42 59.57 -31.82
CA VAL A 417 -15.75 59.99 -32.28
C VAL A 417 -15.78 61.50 -32.52
N ILE A 418 -15.19 62.30 -31.63
CA ILE A 418 -15.10 63.76 -31.78
C ILE A 418 -14.27 64.13 -33.01
N THR A 419 -13.09 63.53 -33.19
CA THR A 419 -12.22 63.81 -34.35
C THR A 419 -12.77 63.32 -35.69
N ARG A 420 -13.77 62.44 -35.71
CA ARG A 420 -14.51 62.06 -36.93
C ARG A 420 -15.73 62.92 -37.21
N ALA A 421 -16.27 63.58 -36.19
CA ALA A 421 -17.45 64.44 -36.31
C ALA A 421 -17.10 65.88 -36.76
N PHE A 422 -15.85 66.28 -36.53
CA PHE A 422 -15.21 67.45 -37.13
C PHE A 422 -14.37 67.02 -38.33
#